data_AF-A0AAU6I047-F1
#
_entry.id   AF-A0AAU6I047-F1
#
_cell.length_a   1.000
_cell.length_b   1.000
_cell.length_c   1.000
_cell.angle_alpha   90.00
_cell.angle_beta   90.00
_cell.angle_gamma   90.00
#
_symmetry.space_group_name_H-M   'P 1'
#
loop_
_entity.id
_entity.type
_entity.pdbx_description
1 polymer ?
#
loop_
_entity_poly.entity_id
_entity_poly.type
_entity_poly.pdbx_seq_one_letter_code
_entity_poly.pdbx_strand_id
1 'polypeptide(L)'
;MSVAFRIRCCLCTKNIPLAGDVIALDGEWQRRYPDMHGILACERCISDYGWNCCTRTEGGFVDGHVAAPEGQIDIDAWCHHLNRGTHRALVTLHPRSGLLQGAEPYLRSLATRRGTNPEIAAMLRTVIQEWEEQHSHPVTRQPATA
;
A
#
# COMPACT_ATOMS: atom_id res chain seq x y z
N MET A 1 -19.20 6.97 14.50
CA MET A 1 -18.04 7.86 14.74
C MET A 1 -16.87 7.37 13.91
N SER A 2 -15.95 8.24 13.47
CA SER A 2 -14.72 7.78 12.80
C SER A 2 -13.78 7.19 13.84
N VAL A 3 -13.32 5.96 13.63
CA VAL A 3 -12.21 5.39 14.39
C VAL A 3 -10.92 6.08 13.98
N ALA A 4 -10.09 6.46 14.94
CA ALA A 4 -8.77 7.01 14.69
C ALA A 4 -7.81 5.88 14.27
N PHE A 5 -6.96 6.14 13.28
CA PHE A 5 -5.95 5.21 12.82
C PHE A 5 -4.75 5.97 12.27
N ARG A 6 -3.63 5.28 12.13
CA ARG A 6 -2.43 5.76 11.44
C ARG A 6 -1.94 4.65 10.53
N ILE A 7 -1.41 5.04 9.37
CA ILE A 7 -0.73 4.11 8.49
C ILE A 7 0.75 4.43 8.46
N ARG A 8 1.57 3.38 8.34
CA ARG A 8 3.02 3.46 8.17
C ARG A 8 3.36 3.48 6.69
N CYS A 9 4.28 4.34 6.27
CA CYS A 9 4.79 4.39 4.90
C CYS A 9 5.40 3.04 4.50
N CYS A 10 5.06 2.54 3.31
CA CYS A 10 5.58 1.27 2.80
C CYS A 10 7.11 1.27 2.61
N LEU A 11 7.73 2.43 2.37
CA LEU A 11 9.17 2.58 2.13
C LEU A 11 9.96 2.81 3.43
N CYS A 12 9.58 3.81 4.24
CA CYS A 12 10.36 4.18 5.44
C CYS A 12 9.81 3.64 6.76
N THR A 13 8.65 2.96 6.75
CA THR A 13 7.96 2.39 7.93
C THR A 13 7.49 3.40 8.98
N LYS A 14 7.77 4.70 8.80
CA LYS A 14 7.30 5.79 9.68
C LYS A 14 5.82 6.08 9.43
N ASN A 15 5.12 6.57 10.46
CA ASN A 15 3.74 7.02 10.32
C ASN A 15 3.62 8.14 9.28
N ILE A 16 2.68 8.01 8.36
CA ILE A 16 2.36 9.06 7.39
C ILE A 16 1.61 10.18 8.13
N PRO A 17 2.09 11.45 8.08
CA PRO A 17 1.41 12.58 8.71
C PRO A 17 -0.05 12.70 8.26
N LEU A 18 -0.98 12.88 9.20
CA LEU A 18 -2.43 12.97 8.88
C LEU A 18 -2.82 14.17 8.01
N ALA A 19 -1.98 15.22 8.02
CA ALA A 19 -2.19 16.41 7.20
C ALA A 19 -1.61 16.28 5.78
N GLY A 20 -0.84 15.23 5.50
CA GLY A 20 -0.23 14.99 4.18
C GLY A 20 -1.03 13.99 3.36
N ASP A 21 -0.79 14.02 2.05
CA ASP A 21 -1.33 13.01 1.14
C ASP A 21 -0.61 11.66 1.29
N VAL A 22 -1.34 10.63 0.92
CA VAL A 22 -0.87 9.26 0.75
C VAL A 22 -0.82 8.97 -0.75
N ILE A 23 0.26 8.34 -1.20
CA ILE A 23 0.47 7.95 -2.59
C ILE A 23 0.44 6.42 -2.67
N ALA A 24 -0.39 5.85 -3.53
CA ALA A 24 -0.34 4.43 -3.87
C ALA A 24 0.65 4.19 -5.01
N LEU A 25 1.48 3.17 -4.85
CA LEU A 25 2.53 2.82 -5.79
C LEU A 25 2.21 1.49 -6.49
N ASP A 26 2.67 1.36 -7.74
CA ASP A 26 2.41 0.18 -8.56
C ASP A 26 3.50 -0.90 -8.44
N GLY A 27 3.44 -1.89 -9.34
CA GLY A 27 4.38 -3.00 -9.40
C GLY A 27 5.83 -2.62 -9.71
N GLU A 28 6.09 -1.50 -10.39
CA GLU A 28 7.47 -1.07 -10.68
C GLU A 28 8.18 -0.66 -9.39
N TRP A 29 7.47 0.04 -8.50
CA TRP A 29 7.98 0.36 -7.17
C TRP A 29 8.23 -0.89 -6.33
N GLN A 30 7.30 -1.86 -6.36
CA GLN A 30 7.48 -3.13 -5.63
C GLN A 30 8.67 -3.94 -6.14
N ARG A 31 8.89 -3.96 -7.46
CA ARG A 31 10.05 -4.61 -8.07
C ARG A 31 11.35 -3.98 -7.59
N ARG A 32 11.39 -2.65 -7.49
CA ARG A 32 12.60 -1.91 -7.11
C ARG A 32 12.87 -1.92 -5.61
N TYR A 33 11.81 -1.97 -4.80
CA TYR A 33 11.89 -1.99 -3.35
C TYR A 33 11.12 -3.21 -2.82
N PRO A 34 11.69 -4.42 -2.93
CA PRO A 34 11.00 -5.67 -2.59
C PRO A 34 10.62 -5.77 -1.10
N ASP A 35 11.30 -5.01 -0.24
CA ASP A 35 11.02 -4.95 1.20
C ASP A 35 9.86 -3.99 1.57
N MET A 36 9.20 -3.38 0.56
CA MET A 36 8.05 -2.51 0.80
C MET A 36 6.93 -3.23 1.55
N HIS A 37 6.41 -2.58 2.59
CA HIS A 37 5.28 -3.13 3.34
C HIS A 37 3.95 -2.53 2.87
N GLY A 38 3.27 -3.24 1.96
CA GLY A 38 2.11 -2.69 1.25
C GLY A 38 2.55 -1.72 0.14
N ILE A 39 1.67 -0.78 -0.22
CA ILE A 39 1.93 0.13 -1.36
C ILE A 39 1.69 1.61 -1.05
N LEU A 40 1.29 1.95 0.18
CA LEU A 40 0.95 3.33 0.53
C LEU A 40 2.17 4.08 1.08
N ALA A 41 2.65 5.08 0.34
CA ALA A 41 3.85 5.84 0.68
C ALA A 41 3.51 7.25 1.19
N CYS A 42 4.43 7.81 1.99
CA CYS A 42 4.41 9.23 2.32
C CYS A 42 5.07 10.06 1.20
N GLU A 43 4.59 11.29 1.04
CA GLU A 43 5.11 12.24 0.04
C GLU A 43 6.63 12.42 0.11
N ARG A 44 7.20 12.50 1.32
CA ARG A 44 8.66 12.64 1.49
C ARG A 44 9.43 11.49 0.83
N CYS A 45 9.01 10.24 1.03
CA CYS A 45 9.70 9.11 0.40
C CYS A 45 9.54 9.14 -1.11
N ILE A 46 8.39 9.57 -1.62
CA ILE A 46 8.21 9.72 -3.07
C ILE A 46 9.15 10.77 -3.64
N SER A 47 9.33 11.90 -2.96
CA SER A 47 10.29 12.91 -3.38
C SER A 47 11.74 12.42 -3.30
N ASP A 48 12.11 11.74 -2.20
CA ASP A 48 13.49 11.30 -1.95
C ASP A 48 13.91 10.13 -2.86
N TYR A 49 13.00 9.19 -3.14
CA TYR A 49 13.29 7.95 -3.89
C TYR A 49 12.82 7.99 -5.34
N GLY A 50 11.87 8.84 -5.71
CA GLY A 50 11.18 8.78 -7.00
C GLY A 50 11.94 9.41 -8.16
N TRP A 51 12.89 10.31 -7.90
CA TRP A 51 13.60 10.95 -9.00
C TRP A 51 14.50 9.94 -9.73
N ASN A 52 14.25 9.73 -11.04
CA ASN A 52 15.01 8.83 -11.91
C ASN A 52 15.11 7.37 -11.42
N CYS A 53 14.19 6.89 -10.56
CA CYS A 53 14.33 5.51 -10.07
C CYS A 53 14.13 4.46 -11.18
N CYS A 54 13.45 4.83 -12.26
CA CYS A 54 13.19 3.97 -13.41
C CYS A 54 14.23 4.11 -14.53
N THR A 55 15.10 5.13 -14.47
CA THR A 55 16.01 5.46 -15.57
C THR A 55 17.49 5.29 -15.20
N ARG A 56 18.32 5.00 -16.20
CA ARG A 56 19.79 4.94 -16.06
C ARG A 56 20.40 6.33 -16.22
N THR A 57 21.62 6.50 -15.72
CA THR A 57 22.36 7.77 -15.85
C THR A 57 22.63 8.14 -17.31
N GLU A 58 22.91 7.16 -18.18
CA GLU A 58 23.07 7.38 -19.62
C GLU A 58 21.76 7.60 -20.40
N GLY A 59 20.61 7.57 -19.73
CA GLY A 59 19.29 7.57 -20.36
C GLY A 59 18.73 6.16 -20.60
N GLY A 60 17.42 6.10 -20.88
CA GLY A 60 16.68 4.84 -21.01
C GLY A 60 16.34 4.20 -19.66
N PHE A 61 15.49 3.18 -19.70
CA PHE A 61 14.99 2.52 -18.50
C PHE A 61 15.98 1.49 -17.92
N VAL A 62 15.91 1.28 -16.61
CA VAL A 62 16.67 0.23 -15.91
C VAL A 62 16.23 -1.16 -16.37
N ASP A 63 17.09 -2.17 -16.24
CA ASP A 63 16.72 -3.55 -16.59
C ASP A 63 15.53 -4.04 -15.76
N GLY A 64 14.63 -4.76 -16.45
CA GLY A 64 13.40 -5.31 -15.86
C GLY A 64 12.34 -4.26 -15.52
N HIS A 65 12.48 -3.03 -16.00
CA HIS A 65 11.47 -1.99 -15.86
C HIS A 65 10.10 -2.45 -16.34
N VAL A 66 9.10 -2.29 -15.48
CA VAL A 66 7.69 -2.51 -15.81
C VAL A 66 7.16 -1.23 -16.42
N ALA A 67 6.71 -1.30 -17.68
CA ALA A 67 6.20 -0.12 -18.37
C ALA A 67 4.95 0.45 -17.69
N ALA A 68 4.81 1.77 -17.76
CA ALA A 68 3.59 2.46 -17.37
C ALA A 68 2.36 1.91 -18.14
N PRO A 69 1.13 2.09 -17.61
CA PRO A 69 -0.08 1.60 -18.26
C PRO A 69 -0.22 2.10 -19.71
N GLU A 70 -0.84 1.27 -20.56
CA GLU A 70 -1.05 1.58 -21.97
C GLU A 70 -1.74 2.94 -22.14
N GLY A 71 -1.22 3.75 -23.06
CA GLY A 71 -1.71 5.11 -23.33
C GLY A 71 -1.13 6.20 -22.42
N GLN A 72 -0.25 5.86 -21.47
CA GLN A 72 0.53 6.84 -20.71
C GLN A 72 1.95 6.96 -21.26
N ILE A 73 2.52 8.16 -21.17
CA ILE A 73 3.94 8.37 -21.48
C ILE A 73 4.72 7.90 -20.26
N ASP A 74 5.60 6.94 -20.46
CA ASP A 74 6.51 6.46 -19.43
C ASP A 74 7.70 7.42 -19.34
N ILE A 75 7.70 8.28 -18.32
CA ILE A 75 8.65 9.40 -18.19
C ILE A 75 9.62 9.18 -17.05
N ASP A 76 9.21 8.48 -15.98
CA ASP A 76 10.01 8.10 -14.81
C ASP A 76 9.11 7.40 -13.75
N ALA A 77 9.53 7.44 -12.48
CA ALA A 77 8.80 6.90 -11.34
C ALA A 77 7.44 7.54 -11.07
N TRP A 78 7.19 8.77 -11.55
CA TRP A 78 5.92 9.46 -11.32
C TRP A 78 4.78 8.83 -12.12
N CYS A 79 5.10 8.22 -13.26
CA CYS A 79 4.15 7.45 -14.07
C CYS A 79 3.68 6.16 -13.36
N HIS A 80 4.37 5.79 -12.27
CA HIS A 80 4.09 4.62 -11.45
C HIS A 80 3.34 4.94 -10.13
N HIS A 81 2.80 6.16 -10.02
CA HIS A 81 1.84 6.51 -8.97
C HIS A 81 0.43 6.12 -9.41
N LEU A 82 -0.18 5.15 -8.72
CA LEU A 82 -1.55 4.71 -9.00
C LEU A 82 -2.58 5.77 -8.62
N ASN A 83 -2.47 6.30 -7.40
CA ASN A 83 -3.42 7.27 -6.85
C ASN A 83 -2.74 8.15 -5.79
N ARG A 84 -3.31 9.34 -5.58
CA ARG A 84 -2.92 10.28 -4.51
C ARG A 84 -4.16 10.77 -3.77
N GLY A 85 -4.09 10.89 -2.44
CA GLY A 85 -5.16 11.50 -1.66
C GLY A 85 -5.11 11.18 -0.16
N THR A 86 -6.25 11.35 0.52
CA THR A 86 -6.33 11.21 1.98
C THR A 86 -6.12 9.76 2.46
N HIS A 87 -5.69 9.60 3.73
CA HIS A 87 -5.55 8.30 4.38
C HIS A 87 -6.79 7.43 4.24
N ARG A 88 -7.97 7.99 4.49
CA ARG A 88 -9.23 7.24 4.43
C ARG A 88 -9.56 6.78 3.01
N ALA A 89 -9.37 7.64 2.02
CA ALA A 89 -9.62 7.29 0.63
C ALA A 89 -8.71 6.14 0.19
N LEU A 90 -7.41 6.26 0.45
CA LEU A 90 -6.42 5.32 -0.07
C LEU A 90 -6.47 3.96 0.63
N VAL A 91 -6.72 3.91 1.94
CA VAL A 91 -6.92 2.60 2.61
C VAL A 91 -8.24 1.94 2.23
N THR A 92 -9.25 2.71 1.81
CA THR A 92 -10.51 2.13 1.31
C THR A 92 -10.34 1.57 -0.10
N LEU A 93 -9.57 2.26 -0.96
CA LEU A 93 -9.23 1.81 -2.31
C LEU A 93 -8.26 0.63 -2.32
N HIS A 94 -7.31 0.61 -1.37
CA HIS A 94 -6.28 -0.44 -1.25
C HIS A 94 -6.30 -1.08 0.15
N PRO A 95 -7.37 -1.83 0.48
CA PRO A 95 -7.59 -2.35 1.84
C PRO A 95 -6.53 -3.35 2.30
N ARG A 96 -6.00 -4.19 1.40
CA ARG A 96 -4.90 -5.12 1.72
C ARG A 96 -3.66 -4.36 2.20
N SER A 97 -3.26 -3.32 1.48
CA SER A 97 -2.15 -2.45 1.89
C SER A 97 -2.49 -1.68 3.16
N GLY A 98 -3.73 -1.21 3.31
CA GLY A 98 -4.22 -0.61 4.54
C GLY A 98 -4.03 -1.51 5.77
N LEU A 99 -4.40 -2.79 5.68
CA LEU A 99 -4.25 -3.77 6.77
C LEU A 99 -2.79 -3.94 7.18
N LEU A 100 -1.91 -4.23 6.22
CA LEU A 100 -0.46 -4.33 6.45
C LEU A 100 0.09 -3.06 7.13
N GLN A 101 -0.39 -1.89 6.70
CA GLN A 101 0.17 -0.62 7.11
C GLN A 101 -0.45 -0.03 8.38
N GLY A 102 -1.44 -0.69 9.00
CA GLY A 102 -1.99 -0.33 10.31
C GLY A 102 -3.41 0.27 10.32
N ALA A 103 -4.13 0.19 9.20
CA ALA A 103 -5.49 0.73 9.07
C ALA A 103 -6.60 -0.23 9.55
N GLU A 104 -6.25 -1.39 10.12
CA GLU A 104 -7.21 -2.43 10.53
C GLU A 104 -8.40 -1.90 11.34
N PRO A 105 -8.23 -1.09 12.41
CA PRO A 105 -9.38 -0.60 13.19
C PRO A 105 -10.38 0.22 12.36
N TYR A 106 -9.86 0.99 11.40
CA TYR A 106 -10.69 1.79 10.50
C TYR A 106 -11.43 0.91 9.49
N LEU A 107 -10.74 -0.05 8.87
CA LEU A 107 -11.35 -0.94 7.87
C LEU A 107 -12.44 -1.82 8.48
N ARG A 108 -12.22 -2.38 9.68
CA ARG A 108 -13.24 -3.13 10.43
C ARG A 108 -14.44 -2.26 10.81
N SER A 109 -14.18 -1.03 11.25
CA SER A 109 -15.27 -0.09 11.54
C SER A 109 -16.07 0.26 10.30
N LEU A 110 -15.41 0.47 9.16
CA LEU A 110 -16.06 0.82 7.90
C LEU A 110 -16.92 -0.33 7.36
N ALA A 111 -16.42 -1.57 7.48
CA ALA A 111 -17.11 -2.79 7.04
C ALA A 111 -18.44 -3.06 7.76
N THR A 112 -18.60 -2.57 9.00
CA THR A 112 -19.80 -2.79 9.83
C THR A 112 -20.66 -1.53 10.00
N ARG A 113 -20.18 -0.37 9.53
CA ARG A 113 -20.86 0.91 9.74
C ARG A 113 -22.14 1.02 8.93
N ARG A 114 -23.22 1.44 9.59
CA ARG A 114 -24.48 1.81 8.94
C ARG A 114 -24.24 2.98 7.97
N GLY A 115 -24.64 2.80 6.71
CA GLY A 115 -24.49 3.78 5.63
C GLY A 115 -23.25 3.60 4.75
N THR A 116 -22.38 2.63 5.03
CA THR A 116 -21.38 2.20 4.05
C THR A 116 -22.08 1.53 2.87
N ASN A 117 -21.62 1.79 1.64
CA ASN A 117 -22.12 1.10 0.45
C ASN A 117 -22.00 -0.44 0.65
N PRO A 118 -23.05 -1.23 0.39
CA PRO A 118 -23.03 -2.68 0.62
C PRO A 118 -21.91 -3.43 -0.10
N GLU A 119 -21.56 -3.04 -1.31
CA GLU A 119 -20.48 -3.65 -2.10
C GLU A 119 -19.13 -3.37 -1.46
N ILE A 120 -18.89 -2.12 -1.03
CA ILE A 120 -17.69 -1.76 -0.28
C ILE A 120 -17.62 -2.56 1.03
N ALA A 121 -18.72 -2.66 1.77
CA ALA A 121 -18.76 -3.40 3.03
C ALA A 121 -18.52 -4.91 2.84
N ALA A 122 -19.03 -5.50 1.75
CA ALA A 122 -18.76 -6.90 1.40
C ALA A 122 -17.29 -7.11 1.04
N MET A 123 -16.75 -6.27 0.15
CA MET A 123 -15.34 -6.31 -0.27
C MET A 123 -14.37 -6.17 0.91
N LEU A 124 -14.64 -5.23 1.84
CA LEU A 124 -13.82 -5.08 3.05
C LEU A 124 -13.87 -6.31 3.95
N ARG A 125 -15.03 -6.94 4.12
CA ARG A 125 -15.16 -8.17 4.93
C ARG A 125 -14.36 -9.31 4.34
N THR A 126 -14.45 -9.52 3.03
CA THR A 126 -13.64 -10.53 2.32
C THR A 126 -12.16 -10.29 2.52
N VAL A 127 -11.68 -9.06 2.28
CA VAL A 127 -10.25 -8.72 2.42
C VAL A 127 -9.75 -8.88 3.86
N ILE A 128 -10.56 -8.51 4.86
CA ILE A 128 -10.21 -8.70 6.28
C ILE A 128 -10.12 -10.18 6.61
N GLN A 129 -11.08 -10.99 6.18
CA GLN A 129 -11.09 -12.43 6.43
C GLN A 129 -9.86 -13.12 5.82
N GLU A 130 -9.55 -12.85 4.55
CA GLU A 130 -8.36 -13.40 3.88
C GLU A 130 -7.07 -13.05 4.64
N TRP A 131 -6.97 -11.82 5.13
CA TRP A 131 -5.82 -11.37 5.90
C TRP A 131 -5.73 -12.08 7.26
N GLU A 132 -6.84 -12.24 7.97
CA GLU A 132 -6.90 -13.01 9.22
C GLU A 132 -6.47 -14.45 9.03
N GLU A 133 -6.95 -15.12 7.98
CA GLU A 133 -6.58 -16.50 7.65
C GLU A 133 -5.06 -16.63 7.43
N GLN A 134 -4.45 -15.68 6.73
CA GLN A 134 -3.00 -15.66 6.51
C GLN A 134 -2.18 -15.42 7.79
N HIS A 135 -2.71 -14.66 8.76
CA HIS A 135 -2.00 -14.29 9.99
C HIS A 135 -2.36 -15.18 11.19
N SER A 136 -3.41 -15.99 11.09
CA SER A 136 -3.87 -16.91 12.14
C SER A 136 -3.23 -18.29 12.06
N HIS A 137 -2.28 -18.52 11.14
CA HIS A 137 -1.44 -19.71 11.16
C HIS A 137 -0.21 -19.50 12.06
N PRO A 138 -0.21 -19.96 13.32
CA PRO A 138 1.03 -20.09 14.06
C PRO A 138 1.89 -21.13 13.34
N VAL A 139 3.13 -20.76 13.05
CA VAL A 139 4.20 -21.73 12.80
C VAL A 139 4.18 -22.71 13.96
N THR A 140 3.71 -23.93 13.72
CA THR A 140 3.87 -25.05 14.63
C THR A 140 5.37 -25.27 14.78
N ARG A 141 5.98 -24.63 15.79
CA ARG A 141 7.33 -24.99 16.23
C ARG A 141 7.25 -26.44 16.66
N GLN A 142 7.75 -27.34 15.80
CA GLN A 142 8.01 -28.72 16.20
C GLN A 142 8.85 -28.69 17.48
N PRO A 143 8.49 -29.43 18.53
CA PRO A 143 9.36 -29.59 19.68
C PRO A 143 10.63 -30.31 19.20
N ALA A 144 11.78 -29.70 19.49
CA ALA A 144 13.07 -30.34 19.29
C ALA A 144 13.10 -31.64 20.11
N THR A 145 13.22 -32.76 19.43
CA THR A 145 13.53 -34.05 20.06
C THR A 145 14.95 -33.98 20.61
N ALA A 146 15.06 -34.19 21.93
CA ALA A 146 16.32 -34.41 22.64
C ALA A 146 16.89 -35.80 22.35
#